data_AF-A0A3C2C457-F1
#
_entry.id   AF-A0A3C2C457-F1
#
_cell.length_a   1.000
_cell.length_b   1.000
_cell.length_c   1.000
_cell.angle_alpha   90.00
_cell.angle_beta   90.00
_cell.angle_gamma   90.00
#
_symmetry.space_group_name_H-M   'P 1'
#
loop_
_entity.id
_entity.type
_entity.pdbx_description
1 polymer ?
#
loop_
_entity_poly.entity_id
_entity_poly.type
_entity_poly.pdbx_seq_one_letter_code
_entity_poly.pdbx_strand_id
1 'polypeptide(L)'
;MARTVYGNTSGMKKADLELLQGIYSLQANKNGIIPLETAQLLAAVSGNSRRELIVLIDRRGKVVYVGAGDADTAQLQEHSRRRGKFRLSGLRCIHTHPSGSGLLSPADYAAIMAMRLDAMAAMGVQEGKIKESYVACPEPQDGLLNYACQTFGPMSAAEMADFPLLPLLRDIETRIKPPSAPATKEHRERGKAVLIAIESMESLEELARLAETAGAVPVAKVLQQKSRPDAAFFIGRGKVKELALLRQNLSAALVIFDEELTHTQTRNLQNAIGCRIIDRTALILDIFAQRARTREGKLQVELAQLNYLLPRLTGIGTELS
;
A
#
# COMPACT_ATOMS: atom_id res chain seq x y z
N MET A 1 27.02 8.80 -19.14
CA MET A 1 26.97 7.42 -18.62
C MET A 1 25.74 6.75 -19.17
N ALA A 2 25.88 5.60 -19.82
CA ALA A 2 24.74 4.82 -20.30
C ALA A 2 23.85 4.46 -19.10
N ARG A 3 22.57 4.83 -19.14
CA ARG A 3 21.64 4.56 -18.03
C ARG A 3 21.02 3.19 -18.24
N THR A 4 21.13 2.33 -17.24
CA THR A 4 20.70 0.94 -17.29
C THR A 4 19.18 0.81 -17.34
N VAL A 5 18.68 -0.11 -18.17
CA VAL A 5 17.30 -0.60 -18.13
C VAL A 5 17.29 -1.85 -17.28
N TYR A 6 16.48 -1.86 -16.22
CA TYR A 6 16.45 -2.91 -15.21
C TYR A 6 15.42 -4.00 -15.53
N GLY A 7 15.46 -5.08 -14.76
CA GLY A 7 14.55 -6.22 -14.93
C GLY A 7 14.94 -7.18 -16.06
N ASN A 8 13.97 -7.96 -16.53
CA ASN A 8 14.18 -8.92 -17.60
C ASN A 8 14.19 -8.19 -18.95
N THR A 9 15.39 -8.00 -19.51
CA THR A 9 15.62 -7.42 -20.84
C THR A 9 15.98 -8.46 -21.91
N SER A 10 16.12 -9.74 -21.51
CA SER A 10 16.51 -10.83 -22.40
C SER A 10 15.53 -11.01 -23.54
N GLY A 11 15.98 -10.96 -24.80
CA GLY A 11 15.11 -11.12 -25.97
C GLY A 11 14.38 -9.86 -26.43
N MET A 12 14.60 -8.70 -25.80
CA MET A 12 14.14 -7.41 -26.34
C MET A 12 15.02 -6.98 -27.51
N LYS A 13 14.42 -6.30 -28.50
CA LYS A 13 15.17 -5.76 -29.64
C LYS A 13 16.10 -4.64 -29.18
N LYS A 14 17.27 -4.53 -29.81
CA LYS A 14 18.24 -3.47 -29.50
C LYS A 14 17.63 -2.06 -29.63
N ALA A 15 16.82 -1.83 -30.66
CA ALA A 15 16.12 -0.56 -30.87
C ALA A 15 15.15 -0.21 -29.72
N ASP A 16 14.42 -1.21 -29.19
CA ASP A 16 13.52 -1.00 -28.04
C ASP A 16 14.31 -0.63 -26.78
N LEU A 17 15.45 -1.28 -26.54
CA LEU A 17 16.34 -0.96 -25.42
C LEU A 17 16.92 0.46 -25.54
N GLU A 18 17.34 0.88 -26.74
CA GLU A 18 17.83 2.24 -26.99
C GLU A 18 16.75 3.30 -26.73
N LEU A 19 15.50 3.03 -27.15
CA LEU A 19 14.35 3.90 -26.85
C LEU A 19 14.13 4.03 -25.33
N LEU A 20 14.13 2.91 -24.60
CA LEU A 20 13.97 2.90 -23.14
C LEU A 20 15.10 3.63 -22.42
N GLN A 21 16.34 3.48 -22.88
CA GLN A 21 17.48 4.24 -22.36
C GLN A 21 17.34 5.74 -22.64
N GLY A 22 16.77 6.11 -23.78
CA GLY A 22 16.49 7.50 -24.16
C GLY A 22 15.50 8.20 -23.24
N ILE A 23 14.52 7.47 -22.66
CA ILE A 23 13.52 8.02 -21.73
C ILE A 23 14.17 8.78 -20.57
N TYR A 24 15.30 8.30 -20.10
CA TYR A 24 16.00 8.93 -18.99
C TYR A 24 16.47 10.37 -19.24
N SER A 25 16.65 10.75 -20.50
CA SER A 25 17.01 12.12 -20.89
C SER A 25 15.80 13.05 -20.96
N LEU A 26 14.58 12.50 -20.88
CA LEU A 26 13.36 13.28 -20.90
C LEU A 26 13.11 13.96 -19.55
N GLN A 27 12.48 15.12 -19.62
CA GLN A 27 12.05 15.88 -18.45
C GLN A 27 10.54 16.00 -18.46
N ALA A 28 9.91 15.38 -17.47
CA ALA A 28 8.47 15.40 -17.34
C ALA A 28 7.98 16.72 -16.75
N ASN A 29 6.76 17.10 -17.12
CA ASN A 29 6.03 18.14 -16.39
C ASN A 29 5.90 17.71 -14.92
N LYS A 30 6.08 18.67 -14.01
CA LYS A 30 5.92 18.44 -12.58
C LYS A 30 4.48 18.15 -12.19
N ASN A 31 3.50 18.71 -12.92
CA ASN A 31 2.08 18.50 -12.64
C ASN A 31 1.55 17.19 -13.24
N GLY A 32 1.80 16.87 -14.51
CA GLY A 32 1.32 15.62 -15.12
C GLY A 32 1.87 14.35 -14.49
N ILE A 33 1.26 13.20 -14.73
CA ILE A 33 1.78 11.88 -14.34
C ILE A 33 2.97 11.47 -15.21
N ILE A 34 2.83 11.61 -16.53
CA ILE A 34 3.85 11.21 -17.50
C ILE A 34 3.66 12.04 -18.77
N PRO A 35 4.74 12.46 -19.48
CA PRO A 35 4.60 13.15 -20.76
C PRO A 35 3.91 12.26 -21.79
N LEU A 36 3.09 12.86 -22.66
CA LEU A 36 2.33 12.15 -23.68
C LEU A 36 3.23 11.28 -24.57
N GLU A 37 4.35 11.84 -25.02
CA GLU A 37 5.32 11.15 -25.89
C GLU A 37 5.98 9.97 -25.16
N THR A 38 6.24 10.12 -23.86
CA THR A 38 6.83 9.03 -23.05
C THR A 38 5.82 7.91 -22.85
N ALA A 39 4.56 8.24 -22.57
CA ALA A 39 3.48 7.26 -22.42
C ALA A 39 3.26 6.47 -23.72
N GLN A 40 3.21 7.16 -24.86
CA GLN A 40 3.08 6.54 -26.19
C GLN A 40 4.29 5.65 -26.52
N LEU A 41 5.51 6.08 -26.21
CA LEU A 41 6.72 5.29 -26.42
C LEU A 41 6.70 4.00 -25.57
N LEU A 42 6.32 4.10 -24.30
CA LEU A 42 6.18 2.93 -23.42
C LEU A 42 5.12 1.96 -23.94
N ALA A 43 3.97 2.46 -24.40
CA ALA A 43 2.93 1.62 -24.96
C ALA A 43 3.41 0.89 -26.23
N ALA A 44 4.11 1.60 -27.13
CA ALA A 44 4.65 1.00 -28.35
C ALA A 44 5.67 -0.11 -28.03
N VAL A 45 6.63 0.15 -27.12
CA VAL A 45 7.63 -0.85 -26.72
C VAL A 45 7.00 -2.02 -25.97
N SER A 46 6.04 -1.76 -25.08
CA SER A 46 5.30 -2.80 -24.34
C SER A 46 4.50 -3.69 -25.28
N GLY A 47 3.83 -3.11 -26.29
CA GLY A 47 3.10 -3.87 -27.30
C GLY A 47 4.02 -4.74 -28.16
N ASN A 48 5.17 -4.23 -28.58
CA ASN A 48 6.15 -4.96 -29.39
C ASN A 48 6.83 -6.10 -28.62
N SER A 49 7.21 -5.85 -27.37
CA SER A 49 7.92 -6.81 -26.53
C SER A 49 6.99 -7.76 -25.76
N ARG A 50 5.70 -7.43 -25.68
CA ARG A 50 4.70 -8.06 -24.79
C ARG A 50 5.15 -8.11 -23.34
N ARG A 51 5.90 -7.10 -22.89
CA ARG A 51 6.38 -6.97 -21.51
C ARG A 51 5.74 -5.77 -20.84
N GLU A 52 5.54 -5.92 -19.54
CA GLU A 52 5.30 -4.79 -18.67
C GLU A 52 6.55 -3.91 -18.61
N LEU A 53 6.37 -2.60 -18.64
CA LEU A 53 7.42 -1.62 -18.51
C LEU A 53 7.09 -0.73 -17.34
N ILE A 54 8.09 -0.38 -16.54
CA ILE A 54 7.93 0.43 -15.34
C ILE A 54 8.86 1.63 -15.41
N VAL A 55 8.33 2.82 -15.09
CA VAL A 55 9.09 4.07 -15.02
C VAL A 55 8.81 4.76 -13.70
N LEU A 56 9.88 5.21 -13.02
CA LEU A 56 9.77 6.08 -11.85
C LEU A 56 10.22 7.49 -12.21
N ILE A 57 9.39 8.47 -11.86
CA ILE A 57 9.64 9.90 -12.08
C ILE A 57 9.62 10.62 -10.73
N ASP A 58 10.61 11.46 -10.46
CA ASP A 58 10.64 12.30 -9.26
C ASP A 58 9.81 13.59 -9.40
N ARG A 59 9.58 14.30 -8.29
CA ARG A 59 8.86 15.61 -8.29
C ARG A 59 9.53 16.72 -9.12
N ARG A 60 10.78 16.56 -9.55
CA ARG A 60 11.47 17.51 -10.45
C ARG A 60 11.20 17.17 -11.92
N GLY A 61 10.47 16.08 -12.19
CA GLY A 61 10.20 15.56 -13.51
C GLY A 61 11.32 14.69 -14.06
N LYS A 62 12.31 14.32 -13.24
CA LYS A 62 13.43 13.50 -13.70
C LYS A 62 13.04 12.03 -13.63
N VAL A 63 13.25 11.30 -14.73
CA VAL A 63 13.16 9.84 -14.73
C VAL A 63 14.35 9.28 -13.96
N VAL A 64 14.06 8.53 -12.89
CA VAL A 64 15.06 7.95 -11.99
C VAL A 64 15.22 6.45 -12.17
N TYR A 65 14.25 5.79 -12.80
CA TYR A 65 14.27 4.35 -13.06
C TYR A 65 13.45 4.02 -14.32
N VAL A 66 13.95 3.06 -15.10
CA VAL A 66 13.25 2.42 -16.22
C VAL A 66 13.50 0.91 -16.12
N GLY A 67 12.45 0.11 -16.10
CA GLY A 67 12.53 -1.35 -16.01
C GLY A 67 11.59 -2.05 -17.00
N ALA A 68 11.90 -3.31 -17.31
CA ALA A 68 11.10 -4.18 -18.17
C ALA A 68 10.88 -5.57 -17.53
N GLY A 69 9.66 -6.09 -17.66
CA GLY A 69 9.21 -7.32 -17.02
C GLY A 69 8.75 -7.12 -15.58
N ASP A 70 8.69 -8.22 -14.81
CA ASP A 70 8.47 -8.18 -13.36
C ASP A 70 9.63 -7.43 -12.72
N ALA A 71 9.46 -6.12 -12.47
CA ALA A 71 10.45 -5.38 -11.72
C ALA A 71 10.36 -5.86 -10.27
N ASP A 72 11.44 -6.45 -9.80
CA ASP A 72 11.61 -6.78 -8.40
C ASP A 72 11.39 -5.51 -7.56
N THR A 73 10.39 -5.54 -6.68
CA THR A 73 10.07 -4.45 -5.76
C THR A 73 11.28 -4.01 -4.93
N ALA A 74 12.28 -4.87 -4.73
CA ALA A 74 13.55 -4.52 -4.07
C ALA A 74 14.37 -3.49 -4.86
N GLN A 75 14.47 -3.62 -6.19
CA GLN A 75 15.20 -2.68 -7.04
C GLN A 75 14.49 -1.31 -7.13
N LEU A 76 13.16 -1.31 -7.09
CA LEU A 76 12.36 -0.10 -7.07
C LEU A 76 12.55 0.71 -5.75
N GLN A 77 12.85 0.04 -4.64
CA GLN A 77 13.03 0.68 -3.33
C GLN A 77 14.36 1.42 -3.17
N GLU A 78 15.44 1.01 -3.84
CA GLU A 78 16.74 1.71 -3.77
C GLU A 78 16.66 3.15 -4.32
N HIS A 79 15.75 3.39 -5.26
CA HIS A 79 15.50 4.72 -5.84
C HIS A 79 14.58 5.60 -4.98
N SER A 80 13.89 5.03 -3.98
CA SER A 80 13.10 5.77 -3.01
C SER A 80 14.01 6.44 -1.98
N ARG A 81 14.49 7.65 -2.30
CA ARG A 81 15.21 8.50 -1.33
C ARG A 81 14.23 8.97 -0.25
N ARG A 82 14.09 8.16 0.82
CA ARG A 82 13.20 8.42 1.95
C ARG A 82 13.52 9.78 2.60
N ARG A 83 12.72 10.81 2.30
CA ARG A 83 12.76 12.11 2.98
C ARG A 83 11.87 12.07 4.22
N GLY A 84 12.33 11.34 5.23
CA GLY A 84 11.64 11.21 6.52
C GLY A 84 10.58 10.11 6.55
N LYS A 85 10.37 9.52 7.74
CA LYS A 85 9.55 8.32 7.98
C LYS A 85 8.04 8.52 7.71
N PHE A 86 7.59 9.76 7.47
CA PHE A 86 6.18 10.14 7.41
C PHE A 86 5.73 10.81 6.11
N ARG A 87 6.66 11.11 5.20
CA ARG A 87 6.32 11.76 3.94
C ARG A 87 6.17 10.74 2.82
N LEU A 88 5.54 11.17 1.74
CA LEU A 88 5.59 10.46 0.48
C LEU A 88 7.03 10.50 -0.06
N SER A 89 7.39 9.49 -0.84
CA SER A 89 8.72 9.29 -1.42
C SER A 89 9.13 10.39 -2.39
N GLY A 90 8.17 11.13 -2.94
CA GLY A 90 8.44 12.08 -4.01
C GLY A 90 8.59 11.40 -5.37
N LEU A 91 8.13 10.16 -5.49
CA LEU A 91 8.17 9.35 -6.71
C LEU A 91 6.76 8.99 -7.14
N ARG A 92 6.51 9.13 -8.44
CA ARG A 92 5.36 8.49 -9.09
C ARG A 92 5.83 7.34 -9.94
N CYS A 93 5.08 6.25 -9.91
CA CYS A 93 5.34 5.05 -10.67
C CYS A 93 4.32 4.93 -11.80
N ILE A 94 4.79 4.63 -13.00
CA ILE A 94 3.96 4.38 -14.16
C ILE A 94 4.33 3.02 -14.71
N HIS A 95 3.34 2.18 -14.96
CA HIS A 95 3.55 0.86 -15.54
C HIS A 95 2.57 0.52 -16.65
N THR A 96 2.98 -0.37 -17.55
CA THR A 96 2.14 -0.84 -18.66
C THR A 96 1.59 -2.23 -18.41
N HIS A 97 0.32 -2.45 -18.76
CA HIS A 97 -0.29 -3.76 -18.81
C HIS A 97 -0.43 -4.20 -20.26
N PRO A 98 0.46 -5.09 -20.76
CA PRO A 98 0.39 -5.60 -22.14
C PRO A 98 -0.85 -6.49 -22.39
N SER A 99 -1.58 -6.86 -21.33
CA SER A 99 -2.88 -7.55 -21.41
C SER A 99 -4.03 -6.63 -21.85
N GLY A 100 -3.84 -5.31 -21.84
CA GLY A 100 -4.79 -4.33 -22.35
C GLY A 100 -5.72 -3.68 -21.32
N SER A 101 -5.75 -4.12 -20.06
CA SER A 101 -6.53 -3.45 -19.01
C SER A 101 -5.71 -2.39 -18.29
N GLY A 102 -6.24 -1.19 -18.12
CA GLY A 102 -5.59 -0.14 -17.34
C GLY A 102 -5.88 -0.20 -15.84
N LEU A 103 -6.67 -1.18 -15.37
CA LEU A 103 -7.10 -1.23 -13.97
C LEU A 103 -5.93 -1.55 -13.03
N LEU A 104 -5.87 -0.83 -11.91
CA LEU A 104 -4.93 -1.10 -10.83
C LEU A 104 -5.38 -2.31 -10.00
N SER A 105 -4.44 -3.18 -9.70
CA SER A 105 -4.58 -4.40 -8.93
C SER A 105 -4.30 -4.17 -7.43
N PRO A 106 -4.67 -5.13 -6.54
CA PRO A 106 -4.27 -5.09 -5.14
C PRO A 106 -2.76 -4.98 -4.90
N ALA A 107 -1.94 -5.55 -5.80
CA ALA A 107 -0.49 -5.45 -5.72
C ALA A 107 -0.01 -4.00 -5.93
N ASP A 108 -0.65 -3.26 -6.82
CA ASP A 108 -0.34 -1.85 -7.11
C ASP A 108 -0.63 -0.97 -5.90
N TYR A 109 -1.80 -1.15 -5.27
CA TYR A 109 -2.14 -0.44 -4.03
C TYR A 109 -1.19 -0.78 -2.88
N ALA A 110 -0.77 -2.04 -2.77
CA ALA A 110 0.23 -2.44 -1.77
C ALA A 110 1.59 -1.78 -2.04
N ALA A 111 2.02 -1.68 -3.30
CA ALA A 111 3.26 -1.01 -3.70
C ALA A 111 3.23 0.49 -3.39
N ILE A 112 2.11 1.18 -3.63
CA ILE A 112 1.92 2.58 -3.24
C ILE A 112 2.22 2.77 -1.75
N MET A 113 1.74 1.87 -0.90
CA MET A 113 1.94 1.97 0.55
C MET A 113 3.33 1.58 1.01
N ALA A 114 3.86 0.47 0.49
CA ALA A 114 5.19 -0.02 0.84
C ALA A 114 6.28 1.00 0.46
N MET A 115 6.15 1.60 -0.72
CA MET A 115 7.11 2.59 -1.23
C MET A 115 6.73 4.03 -0.88
N ARG A 116 5.52 4.26 -0.35
CA ARG A 116 4.92 5.58 -0.13
C ARG A 116 4.97 6.44 -1.39
N LEU A 117 4.51 5.91 -2.51
CA LEU A 117 4.50 6.62 -3.78
C LEU A 117 3.61 7.87 -3.70
N ASP A 118 4.00 8.91 -4.43
CA ASP A 118 3.14 10.06 -4.69
C ASP A 118 1.92 9.63 -5.50
N ALA A 119 2.12 8.77 -6.50
CA ALA A 119 1.07 8.19 -7.33
C ALA A 119 1.55 6.90 -8.01
N MET A 120 0.59 6.05 -8.40
CA MET A 120 0.77 4.91 -9.29
C MET A 120 -0.14 5.07 -10.49
N ALA A 121 0.34 4.80 -11.71
CA ALA A 121 -0.48 4.85 -12.91
C ALA A 121 -0.29 3.61 -13.77
N ALA A 122 -1.40 2.93 -14.09
CA ALA A 122 -1.42 1.75 -14.95
C ALA A 122 -1.95 2.12 -16.34
N MET A 123 -1.25 1.68 -17.39
CA MET A 123 -1.64 1.90 -18.78
C MET A 123 -2.01 0.58 -19.44
N GLY A 124 -3.27 0.40 -19.80
CA GLY A 124 -3.72 -0.73 -20.60
C GLY A 124 -3.23 -0.58 -22.04
N VAL A 125 -2.38 -1.50 -22.50
CA VAL A 125 -1.77 -1.44 -23.84
C VAL A 125 -2.40 -2.48 -24.75
N GLN A 126 -2.91 -2.03 -25.90
CA GLN A 126 -3.42 -2.88 -26.97
C GLN A 126 -2.81 -2.43 -28.30
N GLU A 127 -2.22 -3.37 -29.04
CA GLU A 127 -1.60 -3.09 -30.35
C GLU A 127 -0.60 -1.92 -30.32
N GLY A 128 0.17 -1.80 -29.23
CA GLY A 128 1.16 -0.73 -29.05
C GLY A 128 0.57 0.65 -28.74
N LYS A 129 -0.75 0.73 -28.48
CA LYS A 129 -1.45 1.97 -28.13
C LYS A 129 -2.04 1.86 -26.73
N ILE A 130 -2.19 3.00 -26.07
CA ILE A 130 -2.88 3.09 -24.78
C ILE A 130 -4.37 3.05 -25.04
N LYS A 131 -5.05 2.03 -24.52
CA LYS A 131 -6.51 1.89 -24.58
C LYS A 131 -7.18 2.75 -23.52
N GLU A 132 -6.70 2.61 -22.28
CA GLU A 132 -7.20 3.29 -21.10
C GLU A 132 -6.10 3.33 -20.04
N SER A 133 -6.20 4.27 -19.12
CA SER A 133 -5.27 4.37 -18.00
C SER A 133 -5.99 4.80 -16.73
N TYR A 134 -5.42 4.41 -15.60
CA TYR A 134 -5.91 4.74 -14.28
C TYR A 134 -4.75 5.22 -13.40
N VAL A 135 -5.03 6.18 -12.54
CA VAL A 135 -4.06 6.76 -11.62
C VAL A 135 -4.60 6.60 -10.20
N ALA A 136 -3.80 6.08 -9.28
CA ALA A 136 -4.10 6.06 -7.86
C ALA A 136 -3.14 6.96 -7.09
N CYS A 137 -3.69 7.76 -6.19
CA CYS A 137 -2.94 8.55 -5.21
C CYS A 137 -3.28 8.04 -3.80
N PRO A 138 -2.32 8.07 -2.85
CA PRO A 138 -2.60 7.74 -1.46
C PRO A 138 -3.68 8.65 -0.88
N GLU A 139 -4.60 8.07 -0.10
CA GLU A 139 -5.67 8.83 0.56
C GLU A 139 -5.54 8.67 2.08
N PRO A 140 -4.92 9.63 2.80
CA PRO A 140 -4.74 9.53 4.23
C PRO A 140 -6.07 9.48 4.97
N GLN A 141 -6.25 8.49 5.83
CA GLN A 141 -7.39 8.39 6.75
C GLN A 141 -6.90 8.61 8.17
N ASP A 142 -7.59 9.49 8.91
CA ASP A 142 -7.21 9.92 10.26
C ASP A 142 -5.76 10.42 10.38
N GLY A 143 -5.19 10.88 9.26
CA GLY A 143 -3.82 11.35 9.14
C GLY A 143 -2.75 10.27 9.03
N LEU A 144 -3.15 9.02 8.80
CA LEU A 144 -2.26 7.91 8.49
C LEU A 144 -2.39 7.52 7.02
N LEU A 145 -1.26 7.20 6.40
CA LEU A 145 -1.23 6.49 5.13
C LEU A 145 -1.57 5.02 5.41
N ASN A 146 -2.82 4.64 5.14
CA ASN A 146 -3.29 3.26 5.15
C ASN A 146 -3.53 2.81 3.70
N TYR A 147 -4.00 1.59 3.48
CA TYR A 147 -4.25 1.03 2.14
C TYR A 147 -5.35 1.75 1.33
N ALA A 148 -5.92 2.86 1.81
CA ALA A 148 -6.83 3.67 1.05
C ALA A 148 -6.10 4.47 -0.03
N CYS A 149 -6.64 4.42 -1.24
CA CYS A 149 -6.20 5.23 -2.37
C CYS A 149 -7.42 5.85 -3.03
N GLN A 150 -7.25 7.06 -3.54
CA GLN A 150 -8.18 7.65 -4.48
C GLN A 150 -7.74 7.28 -5.89
N THR A 151 -8.64 6.64 -6.64
CA THR A 151 -8.38 6.20 -8.02
C THR A 151 -9.13 7.09 -9.01
N PHE A 152 -8.44 7.50 -10.06
CA PHE A 152 -8.93 8.34 -11.14
C PHE A 152 -8.82 7.58 -12.46
N GLY A 153 -9.86 7.67 -13.28
CA GLY A 153 -9.92 7.04 -14.60
C GLY A 153 -11.30 6.42 -14.89
N PRO A 154 -11.47 5.81 -16.06
CA PRO A 154 -10.47 5.69 -17.13
C PRO A 154 -10.12 7.06 -17.72
N MET A 155 -8.85 7.23 -18.12
CA MET A 155 -8.38 8.44 -18.79
C MET A 155 -7.40 8.13 -19.93
N SER A 156 -7.25 9.09 -20.83
CA SER A 156 -6.33 9.09 -21.96
C SER A 156 -4.90 9.49 -21.54
N ALA A 157 -3.94 9.25 -22.46
CA ALA A 157 -2.56 9.65 -22.25
C ALA A 157 -2.37 11.17 -22.16
N ALA A 158 -3.21 11.95 -22.85
CA ALA A 158 -3.20 13.41 -22.77
C ALA A 158 -3.68 13.88 -21.38
N GLU A 159 -4.76 13.29 -20.86
CA GLU A 159 -5.25 13.60 -19.51
C GLU A 159 -4.25 13.21 -18.42
N MET A 160 -3.50 12.11 -18.59
CA MET A 160 -2.37 11.80 -17.70
C MET A 160 -1.27 12.86 -17.75
N ALA A 161 -0.97 13.42 -18.93
CA ALA A 161 0.05 14.46 -19.08
C ALA A 161 -0.37 15.81 -18.45
N ASP A 162 -1.67 16.09 -18.41
CA ASP A 162 -2.24 17.32 -17.84
C ASP A 162 -2.79 17.13 -16.41
N PHE A 163 -2.66 15.94 -15.83
CA PHE A 163 -3.16 15.62 -14.50
C PHE A 163 -2.65 16.61 -13.45
N PRO A 164 -3.49 17.09 -12.50
CA PRO A 164 -3.08 18.09 -11.51
C PRO A 164 -2.40 17.47 -10.28
N LEU A 165 -1.25 16.79 -10.47
CA LEU A 165 -0.62 16.02 -9.39
C LEU A 165 -0.14 16.88 -8.21
N LEU A 166 0.58 17.99 -8.46
CA LEU A 166 1.16 18.75 -7.34
C LEU A 166 0.11 19.39 -6.42
N PRO A 167 -0.98 20.01 -6.91
CA PRO A 167 -2.08 20.45 -6.05
C PRO A 167 -2.63 19.31 -5.19
N LEU A 168 -2.94 18.17 -5.81
CA LEU A 168 -3.47 16.99 -5.12
C LEU A 168 -2.50 16.49 -4.03
N LEU A 169 -1.20 16.42 -4.34
CA LEU A 169 -0.18 16.00 -3.37
C LEU A 169 -0.04 16.97 -2.20
N ARG A 170 -0.18 18.28 -2.43
CA ARG A 170 -0.17 19.27 -1.33
C ARG A 170 -1.34 19.01 -0.39
N ASP A 171 -2.52 18.75 -0.92
CA ASP A 171 -3.72 18.45 -0.13
C ASP A 171 -3.62 17.10 0.60
N ILE A 172 -3.00 16.10 -0.03
CA ILE A 172 -2.69 14.81 0.63
C ILE A 172 -1.69 15.04 1.78
N GLU A 173 -0.58 15.75 1.53
CA GLU A 173 0.48 15.95 2.52
C GLU A 173 0.01 16.75 3.74
N THR A 174 -0.88 17.73 3.58
CA THR A 174 -1.44 18.48 4.74
C THR A 174 -2.28 17.60 5.66
N ARG A 175 -2.85 16.52 5.12
CA ARG A 175 -3.65 15.56 5.89
C ARG A 175 -2.80 14.50 6.56
N ILE A 176 -1.57 14.23 6.09
CA ILE A 176 -0.64 13.30 6.74
C ILE A 176 -0.10 13.94 8.02
N LYS A 177 -0.39 13.34 9.17
CA LYS A 177 0.10 13.83 10.47
C LYS A 177 1.41 13.09 10.83
N PRO A 178 2.49 13.80 11.23
CA PRO A 178 3.61 13.15 11.90
C PRO A 178 3.10 12.52 13.20
N PRO A 179 3.67 11.40 13.67
CA PRO A 179 3.37 10.90 15.00
C PRO A 179 3.85 11.96 15.98
N SER A 180 2.91 12.64 16.60
CA SER A 180 3.18 13.47 17.76
C SER A 180 3.76 12.56 18.85
N ALA A 181 4.89 12.98 19.44
CA ALA A 181 5.26 12.56 20.78
C ALA A 181 4.05 12.77 21.72
N PRO A 182 3.94 11.95 22.78
CA PRO A 182 2.70 11.34 23.24
C PRO A 182 1.54 12.33 23.32
N ALA A 183 0.50 12.03 22.56
CA ALA A 183 -0.74 12.79 22.45
C ALA A 183 -1.20 13.35 23.80
N THR A 184 -1.03 14.65 23.99
CA THR A 184 -1.89 15.41 24.90
C THR A 184 -3.24 15.58 24.22
N LYS A 185 -4.22 14.84 24.74
CA LYS A 185 -5.66 15.07 24.65
C LYS A 185 -6.22 15.32 23.24
N GLU A 186 -6.51 14.22 22.55
CA GLU A 186 -7.77 14.01 21.85
C GLU A 186 -7.88 12.51 21.57
N HIS A 187 -8.81 11.83 22.26
CA HIS A 187 -9.14 10.44 22.02
C HIS A 187 -9.67 10.31 20.59
N ARG A 188 -8.79 9.96 19.65
CA ARG A 188 -9.19 9.64 18.29
C ARG A 188 -9.77 8.24 18.26
N GLU A 189 -11.07 8.20 18.00
CA GLU A 189 -11.86 7.03 17.66
C GLU A 189 -11.09 6.19 16.62
N ARG A 190 -10.83 4.91 16.90
CA ARG A 190 -10.21 3.96 15.94
C ARG A 190 -11.13 3.62 14.75
N GLY A 191 -12.20 4.38 14.57
CA GLY A 191 -13.28 4.09 13.65
C GLY A 191 -14.05 2.82 14.01
N LYS A 192 -14.93 2.42 13.08
CA LYS A 192 -15.74 1.21 13.19
C LYS A 192 -14.87 -0.04 13.06
N ALA A 193 -15.09 -1.01 13.95
CA ALA A 193 -14.33 -2.26 14.00
C ALA A 193 -15.24 -3.50 13.87
N VAL A 194 -14.77 -4.50 13.13
CA VAL A 194 -15.37 -5.85 13.14
C VAL A 194 -14.52 -6.73 14.05
N LEU A 195 -15.16 -7.43 14.98
CA LEU A 195 -14.50 -8.34 15.90
C LEU A 195 -14.65 -9.77 15.41
N ILE A 196 -13.60 -10.56 15.51
CA ILE A 196 -13.63 -11.98 15.18
C ILE A 196 -12.92 -12.83 16.22
N ALA A 197 -13.53 -13.97 16.53
CA ALA A 197 -12.99 -15.00 17.40
C ALA A 197 -13.38 -16.39 16.88
N ILE A 198 -12.67 -17.40 17.34
CA ILE A 198 -12.98 -18.81 17.07
C ILE A 198 -13.55 -19.54 18.30
N GLU A 199 -13.32 -19.00 19.51
CA GLU A 199 -13.65 -19.69 20.77
C GLU A 199 -15.14 -19.56 21.14
N SER A 200 -15.59 -18.35 21.48
CA SER A 200 -16.96 -18.14 21.98
C SER A 200 -17.49 -16.72 21.74
N MET A 201 -18.81 -16.55 21.86
CA MET A 201 -19.43 -15.22 21.86
C MET A 201 -19.06 -14.41 23.12
N GLU A 202 -18.84 -15.06 24.25
CA GLU A 202 -18.40 -14.40 25.49
C GLU A 202 -17.03 -13.75 25.32
N SER A 203 -16.10 -14.42 24.62
CA SER A 203 -14.80 -13.83 24.31
C SER A 203 -14.92 -12.61 23.39
N LEU A 204 -15.86 -12.63 22.43
CA LEU A 204 -16.16 -11.47 21.59
C LEU A 204 -16.78 -10.29 22.36
N GLU A 205 -17.50 -10.56 23.45
CA GLU A 205 -18.01 -9.51 24.35
C GLU A 205 -16.90 -8.90 25.19
N GLU A 206 -15.96 -9.71 25.68
CA GLU A 206 -14.75 -9.22 26.32
C GLU A 206 -13.90 -8.38 25.35
N LEU A 207 -13.63 -8.90 24.16
CA LEU A 207 -12.87 -8.21 23.12
C LEU A 207 -13.54 -6.89 22.73
N ALA A 208 -14.87 -6.82 22.69
CA ALA A 208 -15.60 -5.58 22.45
C ALA A 208 -15.30 -4.53 23.52
N ARG A 209 -15.34 -4.91 24.80
CA ARG A 209 -14.99 -4.01 25.91
C ARG A 209 -13.54 -3.53 25.85
N LEU A 210 -12.61 -4.40 25.45
CA LEU A 210 -11.21 -4.02 25.23
C LEU A 210 -11.07 -3.06 24.04
N ALA A 211 -11.76 -3.34 22.95
CA ALA A 211 -11.76 -2.50 21.74
C ALA A 211 -12.31 -1.10 22.04
N GLU A 212 -13.43 -1.01 22.77
CA GLU A 212 -14.00 0.25 23.26
C GLU A 212 -13.03 1.00 24.17
N THR A 213 -12.39 0.29 25.11
CA THR A 213 -11.35 0.86 25.99
C THR A 213 -10.19 1.45 25.19
N ALA A 214 -9.85 0.86 24.04
CA ALA A 214 -8.82 1.35 23.15
C ALA A 214 -9.30 2.47 22.20
N GLY A 215 -10.59 2.81 22.24
CA GLY A 215 -11.23 3.85 21.43
C GLY A 215 -11.84 3.36 20.11
N ALA A 216 -11.99 2.06 19.88
CA ALA A 216 -12.70 1.53 18.70
C ALA A 216 -14.21 1.46 18.94
N VAL A 217 -14.99 1.46 17.85
CA VAL A 217 -16.45 1.24 17.89
C VAL A 217 -16.77 -0.10 17.26
N PRO A 218 -16.98 -1.18 18.05
CA PRO A 218 -17.40 -2.47 17.51
C PRO A 218 -18.75 -2.36 16.80
N VAL A 219 -18.78 -2.66 15.50
CA VAL A 219 -20.00 -2.63 14.67
C VAL A 219 -20.49 -4.00 14.25
N ALA A 220 -19.65 -5.03 14.39
CA ALA A 220 -20.04 -6.42 14.19
C ALA A 220 -19.15 -7.36 15.00
N LYS A 221 -19.72 -8.51 15.36
CA LYS A 221 -19.06 -9.62 16.02
C LYS A 221 -19.24 -10.85 15.15
N VAL A 222 -18.15 -11.54 14.83
CA VAL A 222 -18.14 -12.69 13.93
C VAL A 222 -17.51 -13.85 14.67
N LEU A 223 -18.31 -14.88 14.95
CA LEU A 223 -17.79 -16.14 15.47
C LEU A 223 -17.52 -17.08 14.30
N GLN A 224 -16.30 -17.63 14.21
CA GLN A 224 -15.94 -18.65 13.24
C GLN A 224 -15.55 -19.93 13.96
N GLN A 225 -16.49 -20.85 14.13
CA GLN A 225 -16.18 -22.17 14.69
C GLN A 225 -15.30 -22.94 13.70
N LYS A 226 -14.09 -23.32 14.15
CA LYS A 226 -13.16 -24.14 13.38
C LYS A 226 -12.31 -24.98 14.31
N SER A 227 -12.07 -26.24 13.95
CA SER A 227 -11.29 -27.19 14.75
C SER A 227 -9.78 -26.89 14.76
N ARG A 228 -9.25 -26.29 13.69
CA ARG A 228 -7.85 -25.86 13.58
C ARG A 228 -7.70 -24.58 12.77
N PRO A 229 -6.84 -23.63 13.19
CA PRO A 229 -6.53 -22.45 12.40
C PRO A 229 -5.93 -22.78 11.04
N ASP A 230 -6.29 -22.00 10.03
CA ASP A 230 -5.64 -22.02 8.72
C ASP A 230 -4.25 -21.36 8.80
N ALA A 231 -3.22 -22.01 8.26
CA ALA A 231 -1.86 -21.49 8.31
C ALA A 231 -1.69 -20.15 7.57
N ALA A 232 -2.48 -19.91 6.52
CA ALA A 232 -2.38 -18.70 5.71
C ALA A 232 -3.32 -17.58 6.19
N PHE A 233 -4.53 -17.90 6.63
CA PHE A 233 -5.57 -16.90 6.93
C PHE A 233 -6.22 -17.02 8.30
N PHE A 234 -5.82 -17.98 9.15
CA PHE A 234 -6.45 -18.30 10.44
C PHE A 234 -7.89 -18.82 10.32
N ILE A 235 -8.81 -18.04 9.75
CA ILE A 235 -10.25 -18.33 9.58
C ILE A 235 -10.59 -19.03 8.26
N GLY A 236 -9.63 -19.10 7.32
CA GLY A 236 -9.81 -19.71 5.99
C GLY A 236 -10.44 -18.78 4.95
N ARG A 237 -10.23 -19.11 3.66
CA ARG A 237 -10.52 -18.21 2.52
C ARG A 237 -11.99 -17.80 2.37
N GLY A 238 -12.93 -18.70 2.66
CA GLY A 238 -14.36 -18.39 2.57
C GLY A 238 -14.74 -17.26 3.53
N LYS A 239 -14.35 -17.41 4.80
CA LYS A 239 -14.65 -16.43 5.83
C LYS A 239 -13.96 -15.10 5.63
N VAL A 240 -12.75 -15.11 5.06
CA VAL A 240 -12.04 -13.89 4.65
C VAL A 240 -12.85 -13.07 3.64
N LYS A 241 -13.45 -13.73 2.63
CA LYS A 241 -14.30 -13.04 1.65
C LYS A 241 -15.56 -12.46 2.30
N GLU A 242 -16.21 -13.22 3.18
CA GLU A 242 -17.36 -12.73 3.95
C GLU A 242 -17.01 -11.50 4.79
N LEU A 243 -15.86 -11.52 5.48
CA LEU A 243 -15.39 -10.37 6.25
C LEU A 243 -15.07 -9.16 5.38
N ALA A 244 -14.47 -9.35 4.20
CA ALA A 244 -14.18 -8.25 3.29
C ALA A 244 -15.47 -7.53 2.87
N LEU A 245 -16.52 -8.27 2.54
CA LEU A 245 -17.84 -7.73 2.20
C LEU A 245 -18.52 -7.07 3.41
N LEU A 246 -18.52 -7.74 4.57
CA LEU A 246 -19.10 -7.22 5.81
C LEU A 246 -18.46 -5.90 6.21
N ARG A 247 -17.12 -5.84 6.12
CA ARG A 247 -16.35 -4.63 6.38
C ARG A 247 -16.77 -3.50 5.45
N GLN A 248 -16.89 -3.75 4.14
CA GLN A 248 -17.30 -2.75 3.17
C GLN A 248 -18.71 -2.22 3.48
N ASN A 249 -19.67 -3.12 3.76
CA ASN A 249 -21.05 -2.75 4.07
C ASN A 249 -21.16 -1.89 5.34
N LEU A 250 -20.33 -2.18 6.35
CA LEU A 250 -20.34 -1.47 7.63
C LEU A 250 -19.38 -0.28 7.67
N SER A 251 -18.63 -0.04 6.59
CA SER A 251 -17.54 0.94 6.52
C SER A 251 -16.55 0.79 7.68
N ALA A 252 -16.19 -0.45 8.03
CA ALA A 252 -15.22 -0.72 9.08
C ALA A 252 -13.78 -0.53 8.55
N ALA A 253 -12.96 0.22 9.28
CA ALA A 253 -11.55 0.44 8.92
C ALA A 253 -10.61 -0.55 9.62
N LEU A 254 -11.14 -1.29 10.59
CA LEU A 254 -10.39 -2.18 11.47
C LEU A 254 -11.08 -3.54 11.60
N VAL A 255 -10.30 -4.62 11.56
CA VAL A 255 -10.72 -5.94 12.03
C VAL A 255 -9.82 -6.35 13.18
N ILE A 256 -10.43 -6.77 14.29
CA ILE A 256 -9.73 -7.20 15.51
C ILE A 256 -9.95 -8.70 15.68
N PHE A 257 -8.86 -9.44 15.67
CA PHE A 257 -8.83 -10.86 16.00
C PHE A 257 -8.60 -11.04 17.49
N ASP A 258 -9.39 -11.90 18.11
CA ASP A 258 -9.22 -12.24 19.51
C ASP A 258 -7.97 -13.08 19.77
N GLU A 259 -7.56 -13.86 18.76
CA GLU A 259 -6.42 -14.74 18.85
C GLU A 259 -5.16 -14.09 18.29
N GLU A 260 -4.00 -14.48 18.83
CA GLU A 260 -2.72 -14.02 18.30
C GLU A 260 -2.48 -14.55 16.89
N LEU A 261 -2.19 -13.63 15.97
CA LEU A 261 -1.94 -13.95 14.58
C LEU A 261 -0.44 -14.01 14.31
N THR A 262 0.01 -14.95 13.49
CA THR A 262 1.38 -14.90 12.95
C THR A 262 1.54 -13.73 11.97
N HIS A 263 2.78 -13.28 11.74
CA HIS A 263 3.06 -12.23 10.76
C HIS A 263 2.47 -12.53 9.37
N THR A 264 2.65 -13.76 8.89
CA THR A 264 2.15 -14.22 7.60
C THR A 264 0.62 -14.16 7.54
N GLN A 265 -0.07 -14.61 8.60
CA GLN A 265 -1.53 -14.51 8.67
C GLN A 265 -2.00 -13.05 8.65
N THR A 266 -1.39 -12.18 9.45
CA THR A 266 -1.73 -10.75 9.46
C THR A 266 -1.56 -10.13 8.07
N ARG A 267 -0.43 -10.37 7.39
CA ARG A 267 -0.17 -9.85 6.03
C ARG A 267 -1.20 -10.36 5.03
N ASN A 268 -1.46 -11.67 5.01
CA ASN A 268 -2.43 -12.28 4.09
C ASN A 268 -3.85 -11.76 4.32
N LEU A 269 -4.26 -11.63 5.58
CA LEU A 269 -5.56 -11.09 5.96
C LEU A 269 -5.69 -9.61 5.56
N GLN A 270 -4.68 -8.79 5.80
CA GLN A 270 -4.68 -7.39 5.36
C GLN A 270 -4.85 -7.29 3.84
N ASN A 271 -4.09 -8.08 3.07
CA ASN A 271 -4.14 -8.07 1.61
C ASN A 271 -5.51 -8.52 1.09
N ALA A 272 -6.11 -9.53 1.71
CA ALA A 272 -7.38 -10.11 1.24
C ALA A 272 -8.62 -9.32 1.70
N ILE A 273 -8.59 -8.69 2.88
CA ILE A 273 -9.73 -7.94 3.46
C ILE A 273 -9.66 -6.45 3.07
N GLY A 274 -8.47 -5.92 2.79
CA GLY A 274 -8.27 -4.54 2.37
C GLY A 274 -8.44 -3.52 3.50
N CYS A 275 -8.04 -3.87 4.72
CA CYS A 275 -8.04 -2.95 5.87
C CYS A 275 -7.00 -3.35 6.92
N ARG A 276 -6.91 -2.55 7.99
CA ARG A 276 -5.99 -2.83 9.10
C ARG A 276 -6.47 -4.05 9.89
N ILE A 277 -5.56 -5.00 10.12
CA ILE A 277 -5.79 -6.17 10.96
C ILE A 277 -4.94 -6.03 12.22
N ILE A 278 -5.54 -6.19 13.39
CA ILE A 278 -4.80 -6.33 14.66
C ILE A 278 -5.27 -7.58 15.39
N ASP A 279 -4.39 -8.16 16.19
CA ASP A 279 -4.74 -9.21 17.14
C ASP A 279 -4.92 -8.66 18.57
N ARG A 280 -5.32 -9.53 19.50
CA ARG A 280 -5.52 -9.19 20.91
C ARG A 280 -4.26 -8.66 21.57
N THR A 281 -3.09 -9.22 21.26
CA THR A 281 -1.82 -8.75 21.82
C THR A 281 -1.55 -7.30 21.43
N ALA A 282 -1.70 -6.96 20.14
CA ALA A 282 -1.57 -5.58 19.67
C ALA A 282 -2.60 -4.63 20.32
N LEU A 283 -3.85 -5.07 20.46
CA LEU A 283 -4.89 -4.29 21.12
C LEU A 283 -4.54 -3.98 22.59
N ILE A 284 -4.06 -4.97 23.34
CA ILE A 284 -3.69 -4.82 24.75
C ILE A 284 -2.49 -3.85 24.89
N LEU A 285 -1.46 -4.01 24.06
CA LEU A 285 -0.30 -3.13 24.07
C LEU A 285 -0.70 -1.68 23.78
N ASP A 286 -1.66 -1.47 22.90
CA ASP A 286 -2.18 -0.13 22.63
C ASP A 286 -2.93 0.46 23.83
N ILE A 287 -3.74 -0.32 24.55
CA ILE A 287 -4.41 0.12 25.78
C ILE A 287 -3.36 0.52 26.84
N PHE A 288 -2.30 -0.28 26.99
CA PHE A 288 -1.22 0.07 27.91
C PHE A 288 -0.48 1.34 27.48
N ALA A 289 -0.24 1.53 26.19
CA ALA A 289 0.37 2.76 25.67
C ALA A 289 -0.48 4.00 25.99
N GLN A 290 -1.81 3.89 25.92
CA GLN A 290 -2.73 4.96 26.30
C GLN A 290 -2.72 5.27 27.81
N ARG A 291 -2.49 4.25 28.65
CA ARG A 291 -2.50 4.37 30.11
C ARG A 291 -1.14 4.73 30.72
N ALA A 292 -0.03 4.49 30.03
CA ALA A 292 1.32 4.74 30.53
C ALA A 292 1.62 6.24 30.70
N ARG A 293 1.58 6.72 31.96
CA ARG A 293 1.86 8.13 32.29
C ARG A 293 3.32 8.38 32.68
N THR A 294 3.93 7.46 33.40
CA THR A 294 5.31 7.58 33.90
C THR A 294 6.34 7.29 32.82
N ARG A 295 7.55 7.83 32.96
CA ARG A 295 8.66 7.59 32.02
C ARG A 295 9.02 6.10 31.95
N GLU A 296 9.09 5.45 33.10
CA GLU A 296 9.35 4.01 33.21
C GLU A 296 8.25 3.19 32.54
N GLY A 297 6.98 3.48 32.82
CA GLY A 297 5.86 2.77 32.21
C GLY A 297 5.81 2.94 30.68
N LYS A 298 6.15 4.13 30.17
CA LYS A 298 6.26 4.35 28.72
C LYS A 298 7.37 3.49 28.10
N LEU A 299 8.53 3.41 28.74
CA LEU A 299 9.65 2.59 28.27
C LEU A 299 9.31 1.09 28.28
N GLN A 300 8.61 0.61 29.31
CA GLN A 300 8.17 -0.79 29.38
C GLN A 300 7.18 -1.14 28.26
N VAL A 301 6.21 -0.25 27.99
CA VAL A 301 5.27 -0.46 26.88
C VAL A 301 5.98 -0.41 25.54
N GLU A 302 6.89 0.54 25.34
CA GLU A 302 7.67 0.66 24.11
C GLU A 302 8.53 -0.59 23.88
N LEU A 303 9.18 -1.11 24.93
CA LEU A 303 9.93 -2.37 24.87
C LEU A 303 9.01 -3.55 24.50
N ALA A 304 7.82 -3.64 25.09
CA ALA A 304 6.86 -4.70 24.77
C ALA A 304 6.35 -4.60 23.32
N GLN A 305 6.10 -3.39 22.82
CA GLN A 305 5.76 -3.15 21.42
C GLN A 305 6.90 -3.54 20.49
N LEU A 306 8.15 -3.19 20.82
CA LEU A 306 9.32 -3.59 20.05
C LEU A 306 9.50 -5.10 20.02
N ASN A 307 9.34 -5.79 21.15
CA ASN A 307 9.42 -7.25 21.22
C ASN A 307 8.32 -7.95 20.41
N TYR A 308 7.10 -7.41 20.42
CA TYR A 308 6.00 -7.92 19.59
C TYR A 308 6.25 -7.69 18.10
N LEU A 309 6.86 -6.56 17.73
CA LEU A 309 7.17 -6.21 16.34
C LEU A 309 8.40 -6.95 15.79
N LEU A 310 9.41 -7.22 16.61
CA LEU A 310 10.69 -7.80 16.21
C LEU A 310 10.57 -9.11 15.39
N PRO A 311 9.85 -10.15 15.83
CA PRO A 311 9.67 -11.38 15.04
C PRO A 311 8.83 -11.16 13.77
N ARG A 312 8.03 -10.09 13.75
CA ARG A 312 7.19 -9.68 12.60
C ARG A 312 7.97 -8.83 11.60
N LEU A 313 9.17 -8.39 11.95
CA LEU A 313 10.09 -7.64 11.07
C LEU A 313 11.15 -8.55 10.46
N THR A 314 11.54 -9.64 11.13
CA THR A 314 12.59 -10.57 10.66
C THR A 314 12.18 -11.41 9.45
N GLY A 315 10.87 -11.68 9.26
CA GLY A 315 10.35 -12.34 8.06
C GLY A 315 10.43 -11.49 6.77
N ILE A 316 10.76 -10.20 6.91
CA ILE A 316 11.07 -9.32 5.77
C ILE A 316 12.47 -9.63 5.22
N GLY A 317 13.38 -10.21 6.04
CA GLY A 317 14.77 -10.51 5.66
C GLY A 317 14.93 -11.66 4.66
N THR A 318 14.00 -12.61 4.62
CA THR A 318 14.02 -13.71 3.64
C THR A 318 13.42 -13.33 2.28
N GLU A 319 12.67 -12.23 2.19
CA GLU A 319 12.32 -11.59 0.90
C GLU A 319 13.42 -10.61 0.43
N LEU A 320 14.53 -10.48 1.18
CA LEU A 320 15.69 -9.60 0.90
C LEU A 320 16.99 -10.38 0.63
N SER A 321 16.95 -11.71 0.52
CA SER A 321 18.11 -12.58 0.22
C SER A 321 17.97 -13.28 -1.12
#